data_AF-A0A3Q9S6V5-F1
#
_entry.id   AF-A0A3Q9S6V5-F1
#
_cell.length_a   1.000
_cell.length_b   1.000
_cell.length_c   1.000
_cell.angle_alpha   90.00
_cell.angle_beta   90.00
_cell.angle_gamma   90.00
#
_symmetry.space_group_name_H-M   'P 1'
#
loop_
_entity.id
_entity.type
_entity.pdbx_description
1 polymer ?
#
loop_
_entity_poly.entity_id
_entity_poly.type
_entity_poly.pdbx_seq_one_letter_code
_entity_poly.pdbx_strand_id
1 'polypeptide(L)'
;MNREYCIFDKKKPCNNCGECEVCDLDSNKKCDNCGKCLEMEGYDMKAIKIDQIIDDKDEIKEYQEEDLENITGNNDDSHSQLDDDENLQVDLKDDEINVQFIDDIDGLKEILEDSEKCKNITYEDYPGLIKIKKKKK
;
A
#
# COMPACT_ATOMS: atom_id res chain seq x y z
N MET A 1 10.67 19.31 -4.70
CA MET A 1 9.54 18.42 -5.05
C MET A 1 8.42 19.30 -5.58
N ASN A 2 7.83 19.00 -6.74
CA ASN A 2 6.61 19.67 -7.21
C ASN A 2 5.43 18.74 -6.90
N ARG A 3 4.80 18.94 -5.73
CA ARG A 3 3.53 18.30 -5.37
C ARG A 3 2.42 19.32 -5.58
N GLU A 4 1.26 18.90 -6.07
CA GLU A 4 0.11 19.81 -6.21
C GLU A 4 -0.52 20.14 -4.86
N TYR A 5 -0.59 19.16 -3.94
CA TYR A 5 -1.22 19.28 -2.62
C TYR A 5 -0.27 19.00 -1.47
N CYS A 6 -0.61 19.51 -0.28
CA CYS A 6 0.10 19.25 0.96
C CYS A 6 -0.09 17.80 1.43
N ILE A 7 0.97 17.16 1.93
CA ILE A 7 0.89 15.79 2.44
C ILE A 7 0.11 15.68 3.75
N PHE A 8 0.15 16.73 4.57
CA PHE A 8 -0.55 16.78 5.85
C PHE A 8 -2.01 17.23 5.69
N ASP A 9 -2.37 17.83 4.57
CA ASP A 9 -3.73 18.34 4.31
C ASP A 9 -4.01 18.35 2.81
N LYS A 10 -4.83 17.40 2.36
CA LYS A 10 -5.19 17.23 0.94
C LYS A 10 -6.00 18.42 0.39
N LYS A 11 -6.69 19.20 1.25
CA LYS A 11 -7.49 20.37 0.84
C LYS A 11 -6.60 21.60 0.59
N LYS A 12 -5.33 21.55 0.99
CA LYS A 12 -4.39 22.67 0.90
C LYS A 12 -3.41 22.47 -0.26
N PRO A 13 -3.25 23.45 -1.17
CA PRO A 13 -2.22 23.39 -2.20
C PRO A 13 -0.82 23.45 -1.57
N CYS A 14 0.14 22.75 -2.16
CA CYS A 14 1.51 22.77 -1.67
C CYS A 14 2.13 24.17 -1.84
N ASN A 15 2.62 24.75 -0.75
CA ASN A 15 3.31 26.05 -0.75
C ASN A 15 4.84 25.92 -0.60
N ASN A 16 5.37 24.70 -0.75
CA ASN A 16 6.79 24.39 -0.59
C ASN A 16 7.39 24.83 0.76
N CYS A 17 6.63 24.73 1.86
CA CYS A 17 7.14 25.08 3.20
C CYS A 17 8.28 24.17 3.70
N GLY A 18 8.37 22.93 3.20
CA GLY A 18 9.41 21.97 3.57
C GLY A 18 9.19 21.26 4.91
N GLU A 19 8.13 21.56 5.66
CA GLU A 19 7.81 20.94 6.94
C GLU A 19 7.66 19.42 6.85
N CYS A 20 7.11 18.93 5.74
CA CYS A 20 6.96 17.50 5.48
C CYS A 20 8.27 16.75 5.20
N GLU A 21 9.40 17.45 5.14
CA GLU A 21 10.73 16.86 5.01
C GLU A 21 11.51 16.87 6.32
N VAL A 22 10.93 17.39 7.41
CA VAL A 22 11.58 17.47 8.73
C VAL A 22 11.32 16.19 9.53
N CYS A 23 12.28 15.78 10.35
CA CYS A 23 12.12 14.63 11.22
C CYS A 23 11.16 14.94 12.39
N ASP A 24 10.21 14.04 12.64
CA ASP A 24 9.24 14.19 13.74
C ASP A 24 9.91 14.21 15.13
N LEU A 25 11.07 13.56 15.29
CA LEU A 25 11.81 13.51 16.55
C LEU A 25 12.81 14.67 16.73
N ASP A 26 13.29 15.26 15.64
CA ASP A 26 14.29 16.33 15.67
C ASP A 26 14.01 17.36 14.58
N SER A 27 13.49 18.52 14.98
CA SER A 27 13.14 19.61 14.06
C SER A 27 14.34 20.22 13.33
N ASN A 28 15.58 19.93 13.74
CA ASN A 28 16.79 20.38 13.03
C ASN A 28 17.27 19.37 11.97
N LYS A 29 16.71 18.16 11.95
CA LYS A 29 17.12 17.09 11.05
C LYS A 29 16.15 16.95 9.88
N LYS A 30 16.69 16.86 8.66
CA LYS A 30 15.91 16.41 7.50
C LYS A 30 15.62 14.92 7.62
N CYS A 31 14.36 14.52 7.44
CA CYS A 31 13.96 13.12 7.50
C CYS A 31 14.73 12.30 6.45
N ASP A 32 15.39 11.25 6.92
CA ASP A 32 16.16 10.28 6.15
C ASP A 32 15.47 8.90 6.10
N ASN A 33 14.19 8.84 6.48
CA ASN A 33 13.38 7.63 6.58
C ASN A 33 14.00 6.53 7.46
N CYS A 34 14.74 6.89 8.52
CA CYS A 34 15.36 5.91 9.42
C CYS A 34 14.39 5.12 10.30
N GLY A 35 13.09 5.47 10.33
CA GLY A 35 12.06 4.72 11.06
C GLY A 35 12.04 4.88 12.57
N LYS A 36 13.00 5.59 13.17
CA LYS A 36 13.10 5.79 14.64
C LYS A 36 11.85 6.39 15.28
N CYS A 37 11.11 7.23 14.56
CA CYS A 37 9.84 7.80 15.03
C CYS A 37 8.71 6.76 15.15
N LEU A 38 8.92 5.55 14.62
CA LEU A 38 7.98 4.42 14.65
C LEU A 38 8.42 3.31 15.63
N GLU A 39 9.59 3.46 16.28
CA GLU A 39 10.04 2.53 17.32
C GLU A 39 9.11 2.62 18.53
N MET A 40 8.77 1.47 19.13
CA MET A 40 7.99 1.37 20.36
C MET A 40 8.74 0.48 21.35
N GLU A 41 8.42 0.53 22.65
CA GLU A 41 9.11 -0.30 23.65
C GLU A 41 9.07 -1.78 23.26
N GLY A 42 10.25 -2.34 22.94
CA GLY A 42 10.41 -3.73 22.54
C GLY A 42 10.24 -4.04 21.05
N TYR A 43 10.00 -3.05 20.18
CA TYR A 43 9.83 -3.24 18.74
C TYR A 43 10.56 -2.17 17.92
N ASP A 44 11.35 -2.61 16.94
CA ASP A 44 12.10 -1.72 16.04
C ASP A 44 11.17 -0.88 15.13
N MET A 45 9.94 -1.33 14.90
CA MET A 45 8.94 -0.62 14.09
C MET A 45 7.53 -1.02 14.55
N LYS A 46 6.54 -0.12 14.38
CA LYS A 46 5.11 -0.46 14.53
C LYS A 46 4.76 -1.65 13.62
N ALA A 47 4.25 -2.73 14.22
CA ALA A 47 3.78 -3.91 13.51
C ALA A 47 2.24 -3.95 13.54
N ILE A 48 1.64 -4.32 12.41
CA ILE A 48 0.20 -4.63 12.35
C ILE A 48 0.07 -6.13 12.57
N LYS A 49 -0.68 -6.51 13.61
CA LYS A 49 -1.02 -7.92 13.86
C LYS A 49 -2.14 -8.33 12.92
N ILE A 50 -1.90 -9.35 12.10
CA ILE A 50 -2.94 -9.95 11.27
C ILE A 50 -3.52 -11.12 12.08
N ASP A 51 -4.78 -11.00 12.50
CA ASP A 51 -5.46 -12.06 13.26
C ASP A 51 -6.01 -13.15 12.33
N GLN A 52 -6.52 -12.77 11.15
CA GLN A 52 -7.02 -13.69 10.14
C GLN A 52 -6.87 -13.10 8.73
N ILE A 53 -6.75 -13.98 7.73
CA ILE A 53 -6.83 -13.64 6.30
C ILE A 53 -8.10 -14.32 5.80
N ILE A 54 -9.01 -13.55 5.21
CA ILE A 54 -10.30 -14.03 4.70
C ILE A 54 -10.24 -13.98 3.18
N ASP A 55 -10.30 -15.14 2.54
CA ASP A 55 -10.21 -15.27 1.08
C ASP A 55 -11.57 -15.57 0.44
N ASP A 56 -12.57 -15.98 1.23
CA ASP A 56 -13.91 -16.32 0.74
C ASP A 56 -14.82 -15.09 0.65
N LYS A 57 -15.35 -14.83 -0.55
CA LYS A 57 -16.17 -13.63 -0.85
C LYS A 57 -17.45 -13.52 -0.01
N ASP A 58 -17.98 -14.64 0.45
CA ASP A 58 -19.18 -14.63 1.29
C ASP A 58 -18.85 -14.38 2.76
N GLU A 59 -17.71 -14.86 3.25
CA GLU A 59 -17.21 -14.52 4.59
C GLU A 59 -16.83 -13.03 4.67
N ILE A 60 -16.21 -12.45 3.63
CA ILE A 60 -15.85 -11.02 3.60
C ILE A 60 -17.05 -10.10 3.88
N LYS A 61 -18.24 -10.45 3.39
CA LYS A 61 -19.46 -9.64 3.61
C LYS A 61 -19.92 -9.67 5.07
N GLU A 62 -19.80 -10.83 5.71
CA GLU A 62 -20.16 -11.02 7.13
C GLU A 62 -19.25 -10.18 8.03
N TYR A 63 -17.94 -10.18 7.79
CA TYR A 63 -16.99 -9.34 8.54
C TYR A 63 -17.21 -7.83 8.32
N GLN A 64 -17.59 -7.40 7.12
CA GLN A 64 -17.88 -5.99 6.86
C GLN A 64 -19.12 -5.49 7.61
N GLU A 65 -20.13 -6.34 7.79
CA GLU A 65 -21.36 -6.01 8.52
C GLU A 65 -21.10 -5.93 10.05
N GLU A 66 -20.21 -6.77 10.60
CA GLU A 66 -19.87 -6.78 12.04
C GLU A 66 -19.00 -5.60 12.49
N ASP A 67 -18.09 -5.10 11.63
CA ASP A 67 -17.22 -3.95 11.96
C ASP A 67 -18.01 -2.63 12.07
N LEU A 68 -19.10 -2.48 11.28
CA LEU A 68 -19.99 -1.32 11.33
C LEU A 68 -20.73 -1.20 12.68
N GLU A 69 -21.04 -2.32 13.34
CA GLU A 69 -21.71 -2.32 14.66
C GLU A 69 -20.73 -2.00 15.81
N ASN A 70 -19.48 -2.45 15.70
CA ASN A 70 -18.45 -2.28 16.75
C ASN A 70 -17.86 -0.86 16.84
N ILE A 71 -17.93 -0.05 15.78
CA ILE A 71 -17.45 1.35 15.79
C ILE A 71 -18.25 2.25 16.75
N THR A 72 -19.49 1.89 17.13
CA THR A 72 -20.32 2.72 18.01
C THR A 72 -20.05 2.53 19.52
N GLY A 73 -19.20 1.59 19.92
CA GLY A 73 -19.10 1.11 21.30
C GLY A 73 -17.88 1.50 22.14
N ASN A 74 -16.75 1.90 21.53
CA ASN A 74 -15.50 2.14 22.29
C ASN A 74 -14.83 3.47 21.91
N ASN A 75 -14.86 4.44 22.83
CA ASN A 75 -14.39 5.82 22.63
C ASN A 75 -12.89 6.06 22.92
N ASP A 76 -12.07 5.03 23.18
CA ASP A 76 -10.74 5.25 23.78
C ASP A 76 -9.56 4.69 22.98
N ASP A 77 -9.74 4.31 21.71
CA ASP A 77 -8.59 3.97 20.83
C ASP A 77 -8.65 4.78 19.54
N SER A 78 -7.82 5.82 19.46
CA SER A 78 -7.71 6.70 18.30
C SER A 78 -7.02 5.97 17.14
N HIS A 79 -7.79 5.17 16.40
CA HIS A 79 -7.35 4.58 15.13
C HIS A 79 -8.25 5.07 13.99
N SER A 80 -7.69 5.99 13.18
CA SER A 80 -8.15 6.40 11.84
C SER A 80 -9.63 6.75 11.66
N GLN A 81 -9.99 8.01 11.97
CA GLN A 81 -10.95 8.71 11.10
C GLN A 81 -10.27 8.91 9.75
N LEU A 82 -10.52 8.00 8.81
CA LEU A 82 -10.39 8.33 7.40
C LEU A 82 -11.54 9.29 7.12
N ASP A 83 -11.22 10.58 6.96
CA ASP A 83 -12.18 11.55 6.44
C ASP A 83 -12.87 10.94 5.22
N ASP A 84 -14.20 10.94 5.25
CA ASP A 84 -15.10 10.59 4.16
C ASP A 84 -14.69 11.34 2.88
N ASP A 85 -13.82 10.71 2.09
CA ASP A 85 -13.72 10.98 0.67
C ASP A 85 -14.59 9.91 0.01
N GLU A 86 -15.85 10.27 -0.28
CA GLU A 86 -16.85 9.49 -1.01
C GLU A 86 -16.41 9.10 -2.45
N ASN A 87 -15.11 9.03 -2.73
CA ASN A 87 -14.58 8.83 -4.07
C ASN A 87 -13.39 7.86 -4.16
N LEU A 88 -13.30 6.89 -3.23
CA LEU A 88 -12.48 5.69 -3.41
C LEU A 88 -13.32 4.41 -3.58
N GLN A 89 -14.53 4.52 -4.11
CA GLN A 89 -14.93 3.55 -5.14
C GLN A 89 -14.21 3.95 -6.43
N VAL A 90 -12.94 3.58 -6.54
CA VAL A 90 -12.46 3.27 -7.89
C VAL A 90 -13.22 2.01 -8.26
N ASP A 91 -14.37 2.22 -8.90
CA ASP A 91 -14.98 1.26 -9.80
C ASP A 91 -13.89 0.82 -10.77
N LEU A 92 -13.06 -0.13 -10.35
CA LEU A 92 -12.44 -1.08 -11.26
C LEU A 92 -13.63 -1.75 -11.88
N LYS A 93 -14.11 -1.18 -12.99
CA LYS A 93 -15.00 -1.90 -13.90
C LYS A 93 -14.30 -3.23 -14.10
N ASP A 94 -14.90 -4.30 -13.58
CA ASP A 94 -14.40 -5.69 -13.61
C ASP A 94 -14.08 -6.18 -15.05
N ASP A 95 -14.33 -5.35 -16.06
CA ASP A 95 -14.39 -5.71 -17.46
C ASP A 95 -13.07 -5.59 -18.26
N GLU A 96 -11.89 -5.37 -17.69
CA GLU A 96 -10.68 -5.37 -18.56
C GLU A 96 -9.31 -5.78 -17.97
N ILE A 97 -9.19 -6.11 -16.68
CA ILE A 97 -7.92 -6.59 -16.12
C ILE A 97 -8.01 -8.10 -15.84
N ASN A 98 -7.52 -8.90 -16.79
CA ASN A 98 -7.39 -10.35 -16.63
C ASN A 98 -6.19 -10.66 -15.72
N VAL A 99 -6.44 -10.78 -14.43
CA VAL A 99 -5.44 -11.22 -13.43
C VAL A 99 -5.52 -12.74 -13.29
N GLN A 100 -4.38 -13.42 -13.38
CA GLN A 100 -4.24 -14.87 -13.19
C GLN A 100 -3.09 -15.15 -12.24
N PHE A 101 -3.14 -16.26 -11.50
CA PHE A 101 -2.02 -16.66 -10.66
C PHE A 101 -0.84 -17.11 -11.53
N ILE A 102 0.38 -16.91 -11.01
CA ILE A 102 1.61 -17.32 -11.69
C ILE A 102 1.64 -18.84 -11.90
N ASP A 103 1.10 -19.60 -10.95
CA ASP A 103 1.05 -21.06 -10.99
C ASP A 103 0.00 -21.59 -12.00
N ASP A 104 -0.98 -20.77 -12.41
CA ASP A 104 -1.98 -21.15 -13.41
C ASP A 104 -1.48 -20.99 -14.85
N ILE A 105 -0.35 -20.30 -15.04
CA ILE A 105 0.27 -20.10 -16.36
C ILE A 105 1.45 -21.06 -16.49
N ASP A 106 1.28 -22.07 -17.35
CA ASP A 106 2.29 -23.10 -17.61
C ASP A 106 3.67 -22.50 -17.93
N GLY A 107 4.66 -22.87 -17.13
CA GLY A 107 6.06 -22.47 -17.30
C GLY A 107 6.39 -21.05 -16.85
N LEU A 108 5.41 -20.23 -16.43
CA LEU A 108 5.67 -18.87 -15.97
C LEU A 108 6.47 -18.86 -14.65
N LYS A 109 6.15 -19.78 -13.73
CA LYS A 109 6.90 -19.98 -12.50
C LYS A 109 8.36 -20.33 -12.76
N GLU A 110 8.62 -21.32 -13.63
CA GLU A 110 9.98 -21.75 -13.98
C GLU A 110 10.80 -20.58 -14.59
N ILE A 111 10.15 -19.76 -15.42
CA ILE A 111 10.77 -18.58 -16.02
C ILE A 111 11.15 -17.54 -14.96
N LEU A 112 10.31 -17.34 -13.94
CA LEU A 112 10.57 -16.37 -12.87
C LEU A 112 11.65 -16.87 -11.89
N GLU A 113 11.69 -18.18 -11.62
CA GLU A 113 12.69 -18.81 -10.76
C GLU A 113 14.08 -18.89 -11.43
N ASP A 114 14.14 -19.02 -12.76
CA ASP A 114 15.38 -19.00 -13.53
C ASP A 114 15.87 -17.55 -13.74
N SER A 115 16.85 -17.13 -12.95
CA SER A 115 17.42 -15.77 -12.97
C SER A 115 17.93 -15.35 -14.35
N GLU A 116 18.48 -16.26 -15.15
CA GLU A 116 19.01 -15.95 -16.48
C GLU A 116 17.89 -15.75 -17.49
N LYS A 117 16.91 -16.66 -17.52
CA LYS A 117 15.74 -16.52 -18.40
C LYS A 117 14.94 -15.28 -18.03
N CYS A 118 14.65 -15.08 -16.75
CA CYS A 118 13.88 -13.94 -16.24
C CYS A 118 14.48 -12.60 -16.73
N LYS A 119 15.77 -12.35 -16.49
CA LYS A 119 16.45 -11.11 -16.92
C LYS A 119 16.44 -10.91 -18.44
N ASN A 120 16.44 -11.99 -19.21
CA ASN A 120 16.43 -11.90 -20.67
C ASN A 120 15.06 -11.42 -21.18
N ILE A 121 13.96 -11.89 -20.60
CA ILE A 121 12.61 -11.59 -21.09
C ILE A 121 11.82 -10.57 -20.26
N THR A 122 12.25 -10.21 -19.05
CA THR A 122 11.58 -9.24 -18.18
C THR A 122 12.50 -8.11 -17.73
N TYR A 123 11.91 -7.06 -17.16
CA TYR A 123 12.58 -5.99 -16.43
C TYR A 123 11.69 -5.52 -15.29
N GLU A 124 12.30 -5.02 -14.21
CA GLU A 124 11.59 -4.47 -13.07
C GLU A 124 11.39 -2.96 -13.26
N ASP A 125 10.13 -2.51 -13.17
CA ASP A 125 9.77 -1.09 -13.34
C ASP A 125 9.70 -0.38 -11.97
N TYR A 126 9.27 -1.12 -10.96
CA TYR A 126 9.23 -0.74 -9.54
C TYR A 126 9.52 -1.97 -8.69
N PRO A 127 9.97 -1.83 -7.42
CA PRO A 127 10.18 -2.96 -6.51
C PRO A 127 8.94 -3.88 -6.47
N GLY A 128 9.08 -5.12 -6.94
CA GLY A 128 8.01 -6.11 -7.02
C GLY A 128 7.11 -6.04 -8.25
N LEU A 129 7.28 -5.05 -9.15
CA LEU A 129 6.54 -4.94 -10.42
C LEU A 129 7.43 -5.32 -11.60
N ILE A 130 7.26 -6.56 -12.07
CA ILE A 130 8.02 -7.12 -13.20
C ILE A 130 7.19 -7.00 -14.49
N LYS A 131 7.79 -6.41 -15.54
CA LYS A 131 7.21 -6.28 -16.88
C LYS A 131 7.92 -7.17 -17.89
N ILE A 132 7.16 -7.79 -18.80
CA ILE A 132 7.72 -8.56 -19.92
C ILE A 132 8.18 -7.60 -21.03
N LYS A 133 9.39 -7.80 -21.55
CA LYS A 133 9.93 -7.06 -22.69
C LYS A 133 9.12 -7.41 -23.93
N LYS A 134 8.38 -6.43 -24.47
CA LYS A 134 7.76 -6.57 -25.80
C LYS A 134 8.87 -6.68 -26.84
N LYS A 135 9.00 -7.84 -27.50
CA LYS A 135 9.80 -7.92 -28.73
C LYS A 135 9.14 -7.01 -29.77
N LYS A 136 9.88 -6.04 -30.31
CA LYS A 136 9.44 -5.32 -31.51
C LYS A 136 9.30 -6.36 -32.62
N LYS A 137 8.08 -6.50 -33.16
CA LYS A 137 7.83 -7.25 -34.40
C LYS A 137 8.54 -6.54 -35.56
#